data_AF-A0A2V5LYY0-F1
#
_entry.id   AF-A0A2V5LYY0-F1
#
_cell.length_a   1.000
_cell.length_b   1.000
_cell.length_c   1.000
_cell.angle_alpha   90.00
_cell.angle_beta   90.00
_cell.angle_gamma   90.00
#
_symmetry.space_group_name_H-M   'P 1'
#
loop_
_entity.id
_entity.type
_entity.pdbx_description
1 polymer ?
#
loop_
_entity_poly.entity_id
_entity_poly.type
_entity_poly.pdbx_seq_one_letter_code
_entity_poly.pdbx_strand_id
1 'polypeptide(L)'
;STQYPDFYNARIEGRPANKVIGDEKWLKEDFIATVQQRGAAVIKARGLSSAGSAANAIVDTVSSLTNDTPGDDWHSVGVCSDGSYDVEKDLISSFPVCVRAGKWEIVQGLPINDFSREKIDASVAELKEEKSLVSDLVR
;
A
#
# COMPACT_ATOMS: atom_id res chain seq x y z
N SER A 1 -3.59 1.38 -12.35
CA SER A 1 -2.96 1.22 -11.03
C SER A 1 -3.22 2.47 -10.24
N THR A 2 -4.15 2.36 -9.28
CA THR A 2 -4.64 3.45 -8.45
C THR A 2 -4.01 3.49 -7.05
N GLN A 3 -3.00 2.64 -6.78
CA GLN A 3 -2.38 2.53 -5.46
C GLN A 3 -1.95 3.90 -4.90
N TYR A 4 -2.07 4.08 -3.58
CA TYR A 4 -1.72 5.30 -2.86
C TYR A 4 -0.48 5.09 -1.97
N PRO A 5 0.72 5.50 -2.42
CA PRO A 5 1.91 5.56 -1.58
C PRO A 5 1.79 6.72 -0.58
N ASP A 6 1.43 6.41 0.67
CA ASP A 6 1.11 7.42 1.67
C ASP A 6 2.37 8.08 2.27
N PHE A 7 2.72 9.24 1.73
CA PHE A 7 3.84 10.04 2.22
C PHE A 7 3.54 10.89 3.46
N TYR A 8 2.26 11.01 3.89
CA TYR A 8 1.92 11.73 5.11
C TYR A 8 2.22 10.90 6.36
N ASN A 9 1.96 9.59 6.29
CA ASN A 9 2.23 8.67 7.39
C ASN A 9 3.64 8.05 7.33
N ALA A 10 4.29 8.04 6.16
CA ALA A 10 5.68 7.63 6.04
C ALA A 10 6.62 8.50 6.87
N ARG A 11 7.68 7.89 7.42
CA ARG A 11 8.69 8.57 8.25
C ARG A 11 10.10 8.39 7.68
N ILE A 12 10.90 9.44 7.79
CA ILE A 12 12.35 9.44 7.49
C ILE A 12 13.05 9.80 8.79
N GLU A 13 13.80 8.84 9.35
CA GLU A 13 14.45 8.97 10.67
C GLU A 13 13.46 9.43 11.76
N GLY A 14 12.26 8.83 11.77
CA GLY A 14 11.18 9.14 12.71
C GLY A 14 10.40 10.42 12.42
N ARG A 15 10.84 11.28 11.50
CA ARG A 15 10.16 12.53 11.12
C ARG A 15 9.20 12.31 9.94
N PRO A 16 8.03 12.98 9.89
CA PRO A 16 7.11 12.85 8.76
C PRO A 16 7.79 13.16 7.42
N ALA A 17 7.66 12.26 6.43
CA ALA A 17 8.39 12.34 5.16
C ALA A 17 8.05 13.63 4.40
N ASN A 18 6.78 14.06 4.42
CA ASN A 18 6.36 15.32 3.83
C ASN A 18 7.05 16.57 4.42
N LYS A 19 7.44 16.53 5.70
CA LYS A 19 8.17 17.61 6.36
C LYS A 19 9.67 17.57 6.07
N VAL A 20 10.24 16.37 5.93
CA VAL A 20 11.66 16.20 5.59
C VAL A 20 11.94 16.58 4.14
N ILE A 21 11.07 16.17 3.21
CA ILE A 21 11.22 16.45 1.78
C ILE A 21 10.82 17.89 1.46
N GLY A 22 9.78 18.42 2.10
CA GLY A 22 9.38 19.82 2.01
C GLY A 22 8.70 20.24 0.69
N ASP A 23 8.75 19.41 -0.35
CA ASP A 23 8.05 19.63 -1.63
C ASP A 23 6.77 18.78 -1.72
N GLU A 24 5.67 19.34 -1.24
CA GLU A 24 4.36 18.65 -1.24
C GLU A 24 3.79 18.49 -2.66
N LYS A 25 4.13 19.37 -3.60
CA LYS A 25 3.67 19.26 -4.98
C LYS A 25 4.30 18.05 -5.65
N TRP A 26 5.63 17.93 -5.54
CA TRP A 26 6.36 16.77 -6.04
C TRP A 26 5.85 15.46 -5.41
N LEU A 27 5.54 15.47 -4.11
CA LEU A 27 4.98 14.31 -3.41
C LEU A 27 3.60 13.89 -3.95
N LYS A 28 2.72 14.85 -4.24
CA LYS A 28 1.37 14.57 -4.76
C LYS A 28 1.36 14.17 -6.24
N GLU A 29 2.33 14.67 -7.01
CA GLU A 29 2.41 14.48 -8.46
C GLU A 29 3.47 13.42 -8.79
N ASP A 30 4.73 13.85 -8.92
CA ASP A 30 5.83 13.05 -9.44
C ASP A 30 6.10 11.78 -8.62
N PHE A 31 6.10 11.86 -7.28
CA PHE A 31 6.37 10.72 -6.42
C PHE A 31 5.32 9.61 -6.60
N ILE A 32 4.04 9.94 -6.44
CA ILE A 32 2.94 8.98 -6.61
C ILE A 32 2.97 8.39 -8.02
N ALA A 33 3.08 9.24 -9.05
CA ALA A 33 3.12 8.80 -10.44
C ALA A 33 4.32 7.88 -10.71
N THR A 34 5.50 8.22 -10.17
CA THR A 34 6.72 7.42 -10.33
C THR A 34 6.56 6.03 -9.72
N VAL A 35 5.97 5.93 -8.52
CA VAL A 35 5.73 4.63 -7.87
C VAL A 35 4.71 3.81 -8.67
N GLN A 36 3.58 4.41 -9.06
CA GLN A 36 2.53 3.75 -9.84
C GLN A 36 3.04 3.24 -11.20
N GLN A 37 3.92 3.99 -11.86
CA GLN A 37 4.42 3.67 -13.21
C GLN A 37 5.75 2.89 -13.21
N ARG A 38 6.27 2.50 -12.03
CA ARG A 38 7.60 1.89 -11.92
C ARG A 38 7.74 0.61 -12.74
N GLY A 39 6.73 -0.25 -12.76
CA GLY A 39 6.75 -1.49 -13.55
C GLY A 39 6.90 -1.23 -15.05
N ALA A 40 6.13 -0.27 -15.58
CA ALA A 40 6.20 0.12 -16.98
C ALA A 40 7.58 0.73 -17.33
N ALA A 41 8.15 1.54 -16.43
CA ALA A 41 9.49 2.09 -16.62
C ALA A 41 10.58 1.00 -16.69
N VAL A 42 10.48 -0.04 -15.85
CA VAL A 42 11.42 -1.18 -15.90
C VAL A 42 11.28 -1.97 -17.20
N ILE A 43 10.05 -2.24 -17.63
CA ILE A 43 9.79 -2.92 -18.91
C ILE A 43 10.36 -2.12 -20.07
N LYS A 44 10.14 -0.80 -20.10
CA LYS A 44 10.69 0.09 -21.14
C LYS A 44 12.22 0.04 -21.19
N ALA A 45 12.89 0.00 -20.04
CA ALA A 45 14.35 0.01 -19.95
C ALA A 45 14.99 -1.35 -20.28
N ARG A 46 14.34 -2.46 -19.89
CA ARG A 46 14.93 -3.81 -19.97
C ARG A 46 14.33 -4.70 -21.06
N GLY A 47 13.19 -4.33 -21.63
CA GLY A 47 12.37 -5.18 -22.51
C GLY A 47 11.71 -6.37 -21.79
N LEU A 48 11.88 -6.49 -20.47
CA LEU A 48 11.44 -7.60 -19.64
C LEU A 48 10.77 -7.08 -18.37
N SER A 49 9.88 -7.89 -17.79
CA SER A 49 9.24 -7.57 -16.51
C SER A 49 10.24 -7.50 -15.35
N SER A 50 9.83 -6.85 -14.27
CA SER A 50 10.61 -6.68 -13.04
C SER A 50 10.60 -7.95 -12.16
N ALA A 51 10.85 -9.13 -12.75
CA ALA A 51 10.70 -10.43 -12.10
C ALA A 51 11.58 -10.58 -10.83
N GLY A 52 12.85 -10.16 -10.89
CA GLY A 52 13.76 -10.27 -9.74
C GLY A 52 13.34 -9.45 -8.53
N SER A 53 12.88 -8.21 -8.72
CA SER A 53 12.39 -7.38 -7.62
C SER A 53 11.02 -7.86 -7.12
N ALA A 54 10.18 -8.42 -8.00
CA ALA A 54 8.91 -9.03 -7.60
C ALA A 54 9.15 -10.27 -6.71
N ALA A 55 10.12 -11.12 -7.06
CA ALA A 55 10.52 -12.25 -6.22
C ALA A 55 11.05 -11.79 -4.85
N ASN A 56 11.84 -10.72 -4.81
CA ASN A 56 12.30 -10.14 -3.54
C ASN A 56 11.13 -9.65 -2.68
N ALA A 57 10.17 -8.94 -3.28
CA ALA A 57 8.98 -8.46 -2.56
C ALA A 57 8.15 -9.60 -1.95
N ILE A 58 8.06 -10.76 -2.63
CA ILE A 58 7.40 -11.95 -2.07
C ILE A 58 8.15 -12.45 -0.84
N VAL A 59 9.48 -12.60 -0.93
CA VAL A 59 10.33 -13.04 0.18
C VAL A 59 10.20 -12.08 1.37
N ASP A 60 10.28 -10.77 1.12
CA ASP A 60 10.18 -9.74 2.15
C ASP A 60 8.81 -9.76 2.82
N THR A 61 7.73 -9.91 2.06
CA THR A 61 6.36 -9.96 2.59
C THR A 61 6.17 -11.18 3.48
N VAL A 62 6.58 -12.37 3.04
CA VAL A 62 6.49 -13.59 3.84
C VAL A 62 7.33 -13.49 5.10
N SER A 63 8.56 -12.97 4.99
CA SER A 63 9.42 -12.70 6.15
C SER A 63 8.77 -11.73 7.15
N SER A 64 8.22 -10.63 6.66
CA SER A 64 7.57 -9.60 7.50
C SER A 64 6.32 -10.11 8.20
N LEU A 65 5.57 -11.04 7.58
CA LEU A 65 4.37 -11.64 8.17
C LEU A 65 4.67 -12.80 9.14
N THR A 66 5.89 -13.33 9.13
CA THR A 66 6.29 -14.49 9.97
C THR A 66 7.21 -14.10 11.13
N ASN A 67 7.64 -12.84 11.19
CA ASN A 67 8.47 -12.29 12.26
C ASN A 67 7.77 -11.07 12.88
N ASP A 68 7.95 -10.86 14.18
CA ASP A 68 7.39 -9.68 14.85
C ASP A 68 7.97 -8.40 14.25
N THR A 69 7.10 -7.43 13.93
CA THR A 69 7.51 -6.16 13.34
C THR A 69 8.21 -5.29 14.39
N PRO A 70 9.42 -4.75 14.14
CA PRO A 70 10.15 -3.97 15.13
C PRO A 70 9.44 -2.67 15.56
N GLY A 71 9.43 -2.38 16.87
CA GLY A 71 9.00 -1.09 17.42
C GLY A 71 7.58 -0.69 16.99
N ASP A 72 7.45 0.50 16.40
CA ASP A 72 6.19 1.05 15.87
C ASP A 72 6.15 1.01 14.33
N ASP A 73 6.99 0.18 13.70
CA ASP A 73 7.06 0.06 12.25
C ASP A 73 5.89 -0.78 11.68
N TRP A 74 5.70 -0.70 10.37
CA TRP A 74 4.67 -1.44 9.64
C TRP A 74 5.05 -1.74 8.19
N HIS A 75 4.39 -2.72 7.61
CA HIS A 75 4.56 -3.14 6.22
C HIS A 75 3.24 -3.06 5.47
N SER A 76 3.28 -2.73 4.18
CA SER A 76 2.08 -2.73 3.34
C SER A 76 1.76 -4.16 2.88
N VAL A 77 0.58 -4.66 3.23
CA VAL A 77 0.14 -6.01 2.85
C VAL A 77 -1.30 -5.96 2.38
N GLY A 78 -1.57 -6.61 1.24
CA GLY A 78 -2.94 -6.87 0.77
C GLY A 78 -3.61 -7.89 1.68
N VAL A 79 -4.54 -7.44 2.52
CA VAL A 79 -5.28 -8.29 3.46
C VAL A 79 -6.79 -8.14 3.26
N CYS A 80 -7.54 -9.09 3.79
CA CYS A 80 -8.99 -9.03 3.83
C CYS A 80 -9.41 -7.92 4.80
N SER A 81 -10.07 -6.88 4.29
CA SER A 81 -10.52 -5.76 5.12
C SER A 81 -11.48 -6.23 6.22
N ASP A 82 -11.26 -5.73 7.43
CA ASP A 82 -12.14 -5.89 8.59
C ASP A 82 -13.11 -4.70 8.77
N GLY A 83 -13.13 -3.75 7.82
CA GLY A 83 -13.82 -2.47 7.95
C GLY A 83 -12.91 -1.29 8.32
N SER A 84 -11.63 -1.53 8.59
CA SER A 84 -10.66 -0.48 8.92
C SER A 84 -10.63 0.61 7.84
N TYR A 85 -10.54 1.87 8.30
CA TYR A 85 -10.41 3.07 7.44
C TYR A 85 -11.51 3.23 6.39
N ASP A 86 -12.74 2.83 6.74
CA ASP A 86 -13.94 2.88 5.88
C ASP A 86 -13.79 2.09 4.57
N VAL A 87 -12.90 1.10 4.56
CA VAL A 87 -12.79 0.14 3.46
C VAL A 87 -13.82 -0.96 3.67
N GLU A 88 -14.54 -1.33 2.60
CA GLU A 88 -15.58 -2.37 2.68
C GLU A 88 -15.01 -3.69 3.20
N LYS A 89 -15.66 -4.24 4.22
CA LYS A 89 -15.32 -5.56 4.77
C LYS A 89 -15.28 -6.62 3.67
N ASP A 90 -14.37 -7.58 3.81
CA ASP A 90 -14.16 -8.70 2.90
C ASP A 90 -13.56 -8.31 1.53
N LEU A 91 -13.25 -7.03 1.31
CA LEU A 91 -12.46 -6.59 0.16
C LEU A 91 -10.97 -6.83 0.44
N ILE A 92 -10.26 -7.45 -0.50
CA ILE A 92 -8.79 -7.51 -0.44
C ILE A 92 -8.26 -6.12 -0.78
N SER A 93 -7.63 -5.45 0.18
CA SER A 93 -7.03 -4.13 0.00
C SER A 93 -5.71 -4.04 0.76
N SER A 94 -4.84 -3.11 0.37
CA SER A 94 -3.54 -2.93 1.02
C SER A 94 -3.70 -2.05 2.27
N PHE A 95 -3.23 -2.54 3.41
CA PHE A 95 -3.21 -1.81 4.67
C PHE A 95 -1.80 -1.77 5.26
N PRO A 96 -1.48 -0.78 6.12
CA PRO A 96 -0.33 -0.88 7.01
C PRO A 96 -0.59 -1.98 8.04
N VAL A 97 0.28 -2.98 8.08
CA VAL A 97 0.18 -4.16 8.94
C VAL A 97 1.43 -4.27 9.79
N CYS A 98 1.26 -4.66 11.05
CA CYS A 98 2.35 -5.06 11.92
C CYS A 98 2.10 -6.47 12.48
N VAL A 99 3.16 -7.16 12.89
CA VAL A 99 3.08 -8.47 13.54
C VAL A 99 3.51 -8.34 15.00
N ARG A 100 2.67 -8.82 15.92
CA ARG A 100 2.91 -8.83 17.37
C ARG A 100 2.62 -10.23 17.91
N ALA A 101 3.60 -10.82 18.59
CA ALA A 101 3.48 -12.17 19.14
C ALA A 101 3.00 -13.20 18.08
N GLY A 102 3.56 -13.11 16.86
CA GLY A 102 3.25 -14.00 15.76
C GLY A 102 1.86 -13.82 15.12
N LYS A 103 1.13 -12.75 15.45
CA LYS A 103 -0.15 -12.40 14.82
C LYS A 103 -0.03 -11.06 14.12
N TRP A 104 -0.48 -11.02 12.87
CA TRP A 104 -0.56 -9.77 12.14
C TRP A 104 -1.85 -9.02 12.51
N GLU A 105 -1.79 -7.69 12.49
CA GLU A 105 -2.93 -6.79 12.69
C GLU A 105 -2.80 -5.54 11.82
N ILE A 106 -3.93 -4.96 11.42
CA ILE A 106 -3.96 -3.66 10.73
C ILE A 106 -3.61 -2.58 11.76
N VAL A 107 -2.61 -1.76 11.46
CA VAL A 107 -2.25 -0.60 12.28
C VAL A 107 -3.42 0.37 12.32
N GLN A 108 -3.88 0.72 13.52
CA GLN A 108 -5.05 1.59 13.75
C GLN A 108 -4.63 3.03 14.08
N GLY A 109 -5.57 3.96 13.91
CA GLY A 109 -5.43 5.34 14.39
C GLY A 109 -4.49 6.22 13.56
N LEU A 110 -4.13 5.80 12.34
CA LEU A 110 -3.36 6.66 11.44
C LEU A 110 -4.24 7.81 10.93
N PRO A 111 -3.74 9.06 10.95
CA PRO A 111 -4.48 10.19 10.41
C PRO A 111 -4.63 10.07 8.89
N ILE A 112 -5.86 10.31 8.42
CA ILE A 112 -6.20 10.39 7.00
C ILE A 112 -6.72 11.80 6.75
N ASN A 113 -6.01 12.57 5.93
CA ASN A 113 -6.47 13.87 5.47
C ASN A 113 -7.31 13.73 4.19
N ASP A 114 -7.93 14.83 3.74
CA ASP A 114 -8.83 14.83 2.58
C ASP A 114 -8.16 14.30 1.30
N PHE A 115 -6.89 14.65 1.07
CA PHE A 115 -6.15 14.16 -0.09
C PHE A 115 -5.92 12.64 0.00
N SER A 116 -5.51 12.14 1.16
CA SER A 116 -5.33 10.71 1.38
C SER A 116 -6.64 9.95 1.23
N ARG A 117 -7.75 10.49 1.77
CA ARG A 117 -9.09 9.90 1.66
C ARG A 117 -9.50 9.75 0.19
N GLU A 118 -9.36 10.81 -0.60
CA GLU A 118 -9.67 10.79 -2.03
C GLU A 118 -8.88 9.70 -2.78
N LYS A 119 -7.58 9.56 -2.50
CA LYS A 119 -6.74 8.53 -3.14
C LYS A 119 -7.09 7.12 -2.71
N ILE A 120 -7.38 6.90 -1.42
CA ILE A 120 -7.82 5.60 -0.91
C ILE A 120 -9.17 5.24 -1.53
N ASP A 121 -10.14 6.17 -1.58
CA ASP A 121 -11.45 5.95 -2.18
C ASP A 121 -11.36 5.57 -3.66
N ALA A 122 -10.51 6.26 -4.43
CA ALA A 122 -10.29 5.93 -5.83
C ALA A 122 -9.77 4.49 -6.01
N SER A 123 -8.86 4.05 -5.14
CA SER A 123 -8.32 2.68 -5.20
C SER A 123 -9.31 1.63 -4.74
N VAL A 124 -10.08 1.93 -3.69
CA VAL A 124 -11.16 1.06 -3.21
C VAL A 124 -12.27 0.93 -4.25
N ALA A 125 -12.60 2.00 -4.99
CA ALA A 125 -13.57 1.94 -6.08
C ALA A 125 -13.10 0.99 -7.20
N GLU A 126 -11.85 1.08 -7.65
CA GLU A 126 -11.26 0.15 -8.64
C GLU A 126 -11.38 -1.31 -8.15
N LEU A 127 -11.03 -1.59 -6.89
CA LEU A 127 -11.13 -2.93 -6.31
C LEU A 127 -12.58 -3.45 -6.23
N LYS A 128 -13.57 -2.58 -5.95
CA LYS A 128 -14.99 -2.96 -5.94
C LYS A 128 -15.50 -3.28 -7.34
N GLU A 129 -15.08 -2.51 -8.34
CA GLU A 129 -15.36 -2.80 -9.75
C GLU A 129 -14.78 -4.16 -10.14
N GLU A 130 -13.51 -4.42 -9.84
CA GLU A 130 -12.87 -5.72 -10.10
C GLU A 130 -13.60 -6.88 -9.41
N LYS A 131 -13.98 -6.74 -8.13
CA LYS A 131 -14.78 -7.73 -7.39
C LYS A 131 -16.10 -8.03 -8.08
N SER A 132 -16.81 -7.01 -8.57
CA SER A 132 -18.08 -7.16 -9.28
C SER A 132 -17.93 -7.89 -10.63
N LEU A 133 -16.80 -7.70 -11.33
CA LEU A 133 -16.55 -8.34 -12.62
C LEU A 133 -16.34 -9.86 -12.51
N VAL A 134 -15.98 -10.34 -11.32
CA VAL A 134 -15.71 -11.76 -11.07
C VAL A 134 -16.74 -12.42 -10.15
N SER A 135 -17.83 -11.73 -9.79
CA SER A 135 -18.83 -12.23 -8.85
C SER A 135 -19.44 -13.57 -9.28
N ASP A 136 -19.63 -13.75 -10.59
CA ASP A 136 -20.25 -14.96 -11.15
C ASP A 136 -19.34 -16.20 -11.08
N LEU A 137 -18.04 -16.01 -10.80
CA LEU A 137 -17.05 -17.09 -10.64
C LEU A 137 -17.03 -17.64 -9.21
N VAL A 138 -17.58 -16.93 -8.24
CA VAL A 138 -17.56 -17.28 -6.82
C VAL A 138 -19.00 -17.58 -6.40
N ARG A 139 -19.40 -18.85 -6.52
CA ARG A 139 -20.70 -19.37 -6.06
C ARG A 139 -20.61 -19.94 -4.66
#